data_AF-A0A1W2C1X1-F1
#
_entry.id   AF-A0A1W2C1X1-F1
#
_cell.length_a   1.000
_cell.length_b   1.000
_cell.length_c   1.000
_cell.angle_alpha   90.00
_cell.angle_beta   90.00
_cell.angle_gamma   90.00
#
_symmetry.space_group_name_H-M   'P 1'
#
loop_
_entity.id
_entity.type
_entity.pdbx_description
1 polymer ?
#
loop_
_entity_poly.entity_id
_entity_poly.type
_entity_poly.pdbx_seq_one_letter_code
_entity_poly.pdbx_strand_id
1 'polypeptide(L)'
;MLNFNEIISLLISISVLTFLSTIILYYYTKRFFFSVSVSIIKYAFCFIYFVLWVQYRPIILLDDQTYYEQSIVIFEKANGSLTYLFSFKNIAFISSLAGGTHFGYYIYNFISFIIFGQNYYSPVILNILFSVITGIIIYKTLLLAKLDKKFCIFFLLFFLLHWDILSWSSFINLKDILVLFFVVWALNCMIRLKEKGNRLFLILNLLLIGTVLLFFRFYLVYFLIVSGVVYMVITQMYKVKSRWTGVVMRSLVLIVMPVSFYLVFIKVFSASLAEIGGATNVVSGFIRFILTPLPFSIEENYSFLFISSLLHWMMLPFIIYGTYLFLKRYFISLMPFVILALLLCVFYGSFGELQGPRHRVLLLYFVSLTQALSIYEFLILLSKSKQKICVESLEQQ
;
A
#
# COMPACT_ATOMS: atom_id res chain seq x y z
N MET A 1 -13.80 -24.68 10.11
CA MET A 1 -12.99 -25.63 9.32
C MET A 1 -13.53 -25.60 7.90
N LEU A 2 -12.68 -25.47 6.89
CA LEU A 2 -13.19 -25.49 5.51
C LEU A 2 -13.69 -26.91 5.18
N ASN A 3 -14.90 -27.02 4.67
CA ASN A 3 -15.39 -28.29 4.14
C ASN A 3 -14.75 -28.60 2.77
N PHE A 4 -14.92 -29.83 2.29
CA PHE A 4 -14.30 -30.27 1.02
C PHE A 4 -14.69 -29.38 -0.18
N ASN A 5 -15.95 -28.94 -0.25
CA ASN A 5 -16.44 -28.08 -1.32
C ASN A 5 -15.80 -26.68 -1.27
N GLU A 6 -15.61 -26.14 -0.06
CA GLU A 6 -14.92 -24.88 0.16
C GLU A 6 -13.43 -24.96 -0.22
N ILE A 7 -12.77 -26.09 0.08
CA ILE A 7 -11.38 -26.32 -0.35
C ILE A 7 -11.28 -26.36 -1.88
N ILE A 8 -12.21 -27.03 -2.56
CA ILE A 8 -12.26 -27.04 -4.03
C ILE A 8 -12.49 -25.63 -4.57
N SER A 9 -13.45 -24.89 -4.01
CA SER A 9 -13.74 -23.51 -4.42
C SER A 9 -12.53 -22.58 -4.24
N LEU A 10 -11.83 -22.70 -3.11
CA LEU A 10 -10.57 -22.00 -2.84
C LEU A 10 -9.51 -22.35 -3.90
N LEU A 11 -9.31 -23.64 -4.19
CA LEU A 11 -8.33 -24.11 -5.17
C LEU A 11 -8.62 -23.58 -6.58
N ILE A 12 -9.88 -23.60 -7.01
CA ILE A 12 -10.30 -23.03 -8.31
C ILE A 12 -10.01 -21.53 -8.34
N SER A 13 -10.44 -20.79 -7.30
CA SER A 13 -10.26 -19.33 -7.21
C SER A 13 -8.79 -18.93 -7.26
N ILE A 14 -7.94 -19.63 -6.48
CA ILE A 14 -6.49 -19.43 -6.47
C ILE A 14 -5.88 -19.77 -7.84
N SER A 15 -6.29 -20.86 -8.48
CA SER A 15 -5.75 -21.28 -9.78
C SER A 15 -6.04 -20.25 -10.87
N VAL A 16 -7.29 -19.78 -10.95
CA VAL A 16 -7.73 -18.75 -11.91
C VAL A 16 -6.94 -17.45 -11.71
N LEU A 17 -6.81 -17.00 -10.47
CA LEU A 17 -6.12 -15.73 -10.19
C LEU A 17 -4.60 -15.81 -10.25
N THR A 18 -4.03 -16.99 -9.99
CA THR A 18 -2.60 -17.27 -10.25
C THR A 18 -2.32 -17.17 -11.74
N PHE A 19 -3.18 -17.78 -12.57
CA PHE A 19 -3.07 -17.69 -14.03
C PHE A 19 -3.21 -16.24 -14.53
N LEU A 20 -4.24 -15.52 -14.05
CA LEU A 20 -4.44 -14.11 -14.39
C LEU A 20 -3.24 -13.25 -13.99
N SER A 21 -2.75 -13.40 -12.75
CA SER A 21 -1.58 -12.67 -12.25
C SER A 21 -0.33 -12.99 -13.07
N THR A 22 -0.15 -14.25 -13.49
CA THR A 22 0.95 -14.67 -14.35
C THR A 22 0.91 -13.97 -15.70
N ILE A 23 -0.26 -13.91 -16.36
CA ILE A 23 -0.42 -13.21 -17.65
C ILE A 23 -0.05 -11.73 -17.49
N ILE A 24 -0.60 -11.08 -16.46
CA ILE A 24 -0.37 -9.67 -16.22
C ILE A 24 1.13 -9.42 -15.94
N LEU A 25 1.76 -10.21 -15.07
CA LEU A 25 3.19 -10.06 -14.75
C LEU A 25 4.08 -10.36 -15.95
N TYR A 26 3.73 -11.38 -16.75
CA TYR A 26 4.47 -11.72 -17.97
C TYR A 26 4.44 -10.57 -18.97
N TYR A 27 3.29 -9.89 -19.11
CA TYR A 27 3.16 -8.73 -19.98
C TYR A 27 4.20 -7.63 -19.66
N TYR A 28 4.46 -7.36 -18.38
CA TYR A 28 5.41 -6.31 -17.95
C TYR A 28 6.86 -6.79 -17.85
N THR A 29 7.10 -7.98 -17.31
CA THR A 29 8.46 -8.48 -17.06
C THR A 29 9.09 -9.12 -18.29
N LYS A 30 8.27 -9.64 -19.23
CA LYS A 30 8.69 -10.48 -20.36
C LYS A 30 9.51 -11.70 -19.96
N ARG A 31 9.35 -12.18 -18.72
CA ARG A 31 10.06 -13.34 -18.18
C ARG A 31 9.05 -14.31 -17.58
N PHE A 32 8.72 -15.35 -18.35
CA PHE A 32 7.66 -16.32 -18.00
C PHE A 32 7.91 -16.98 -16.65
N PHE A 33 9.10 -17.56 -16.45
CA PHE A 33 9.46 -18.25 -15.21
C PHE A 33 9.29 -17.36 -13.97
N PHE A 34 9.82 -16.13 -13.99
CA PHE A 34 9.63 -15.22 -12.85
C PHE A 34 8.16 -14.85 -12.61
N SER A 35 7.38 -14.68 -13.67
CA SER A 35 5.95 -14.33 -13.56
C SER A 35 5.13 -15.46 -12.94
N VAL A 36 5.42 -16.70 -13.35
CA VAL A 36 4.81 -17.92 -12.78
C VAL A 36 5.24 -18.07 -11.33
N SER A 37 6.54 -18.03 -11.03
CA SER A 37 7.05 -18.23 -9.66
C SER A 37 6.50 -17.20 -8.68
N VAL A 38 6.50 -15.91 -9.05
CA VAL A 38 5.96 -14.85 -8.17
C VAL A 38 4.47 -15.06 -7.94
N SER A 39 3.70 -15.38 -8.98
CA SER A 39 2.26 -15.62 -8.84
C SER A 39 1.99 -16.83 -7.94
N ILE A 40 2.66 -17.96 -8.17
CA ILE A 40 2.52 -19.16 -7.35
C ILE A 40 2.84 -18.84 -5.89
N ILE A 41 3.99 -18.20 -5.61
CA ILE A 41 4.38 -17.85 -4.24
C ILE A 41 3.28 -17.00 -3.59
N LYS A 42 2.79 -15.96 -4.27
CA LYS A 42 1.76 -15.05 -3.70
C LYS A 42 0.48 -15.78 -3.27
N TYR A 43 -0.03 -16.69 -4.09
CA TYR A 43 -1.27 -17.40 -3.75
C TYR A 43 -1.03 -18.64 -2.89
N ALA A 44 0.17 -19.23 -2.92
CA ALA A 44 0.53 -20.37 -2.07
C ALA A 44 0.44 -20.01 -0.58
N PHE A 45 0.85 -18.80 -0.16
CA PHE A 45 0.69 -18.36 1.24
C PHE A 45 -0.77 -18.39 1.70
N CYS A 46 -1.70 -17.91 0.86
CA CYS A 46 -3.13 -17.96 1.15
C CYS A 46 -3.65 -19.39 1.23
N PHE A 47 -3.26 -20.26 0.29
CA PHE A 47 -3.66 -21.66 0.28
C PHE A 47 -3.17 -22.39 1.53
N ILE A 48 -1.86 -22.28 1.83
CA ILE A 48 -1.22 -22.91 2.99
C ILE A 48 -1.91 -22.44 4.28
N TYR A 49 -2.22 -21.14 4.39
CA TYR A 49 -2.91 -20.62 5.56
C TYR A 49 -4.30 -21.24 5.73
N PHE A 50 -5.20 -21.10 4.74
CA PHE A 50 -6.59 -21.50 4.88
C PHE A 50 -6.81 -23.02 4.91
N VAL A 51 -5.93 -23.80 4.27
CA VAL A 51 -6.06 -25.26 4.24
C VAL A 51 -5.32 -25.91 5.40
N LEU A 52 -4.11 -25.47 5.72
CA LEU A 52 -3.23 -26.17 6.68
C LEU A 52 -3.17 -25.49 8.05
N TRP A 53 -3.10 -24.16 8.12
CA TRP A 53 -2.77 -23.47 9.38
C TRP A 53 -4.00 -22.99 10.16
N VAL A 54 -5.01 -22.44 9.48
CA VAL A 54 -6.18 -21.80 10.13
C VAL A 54 -6.93 -22.75 11.07
N GLN A 55 -6.83 -24.06 10.84
CA GLN A 55 -7.43 -25.10 11.67
C GLN A 55 -6.83 -25.16 13.07
N TYR A 56 -5.54 -24.88 13.21
CA TYR A 56 -4.82 -24.99 14.47
C TYR A 56 -4.75 -23.66 15.23
N ARG A 57 -4.63 -22.54 14.50
CA ARG A 57 -4.51 -21.19 15.06
C ARG A 57 -5.19 -20.20 14.12
N PRO A 58 -6.52 -20.01 14.23
CA PRO A 58 -7.20 -19.00 13.43
C PRO A 58 -6.71 -17.62 13.86
N ILE A 59 -6.25 -16.82 12.90
CA ILE A 59 -5.85 -15.44 13.16
C ILE A 59 -7.09 -14.59 12.94
N ILE A 60 -7.60 -14.03 14.03
CA ILE A 60 -8.83 -13.24 14.05
C ILE A 60 -8.48 -11.91 14.72
N LEU A 61 -8.67 -10.81 14.00
CA LEU A 61 -8.76 -9.49 14.60
C LEU A 61 -10.24 -9.12 14.71
N LEU A 62 -10.54 -8.17 15.60
CA LEU A 62 -11.90 -7.69 15.77
C LEU A 62 -12.47 -7.11 14.48
N ASP A 63 -11.65 -6.35 13.76
CA ASP A 63 -12.03 -5.65 12.53
C ASP A 63 -12.40 -6.62 11.40
N ASP A 64 -11.58 -7.63 11.11
CA ASP A 64 -11.82 -8.55 9.99
C ASP A 64 -13.02 -9.47 10.25
N GLN A 65 -13.23 -9.88 11.50
CA GLN A 65 -14.43 -10.61 11.89
C GLN A 65 -15.68 -9.74 11.69
N THR A 66 -15.65 -8.50 12.17
CA THR A 66 -16.76 -7.54 11.99
C THR A 66 -17.06 -7.31 10.51
N TYR A 67 -16.02 -7.12 9.69
CA TYR A 67 -16.18 -6.94 8.24
C TYR A 67 -16.77 -8.17 7.55
N TYR A 68 -16.43 -9.37 8.02
CA TYR A 68 -16.96 -10.62 7.45
C TYR A 68 -18.43 -10.82 7.83
N GLU A 69 -18.75 -10.78 9.13
CA GLU A 69 -20.08 -11.07 9.66
C GLU A 69 -21.14 -10.08 9.15
N GLN A 70 -20.84 -8.79 9.18
CA GLN A 70 -21.79 -7.78 8.68
C GLN A 70 -21.99 -7.88 7.17
N SER A 71 -20.95 -8.27 6.41
CA SER A 71 -21.09 -8.50 4.98
C SER A 71 -21.90 -9.74 4.64
N ILE A 72 -21.92 -10.76 5.51
CA ILE A 72 -22.85 -11.89 5.39
C ILE A 72 -24.29 -11.41 5.50
N VAL A 73 -24.60 -10.61 6.53
CA VAL A 73 -25.94 -10.05 6.73
C VAL A 73 -26.39 -9.25 5.51
N ILE A 74 -25.49 -8.44 4.94
CA ILE A 74 -25.76 -7.69 3.70
C ILE A 74 -25.99 -8.64 2.52
N PHE A 75 -25.16 -9.68 2.38
CA PHE A 75 -25.22 -10.63 1.28
C PHE A 75 -26.53 -11.44 1.27
N GLU A 76 -26.93 -11.95 2.43
CA GLU A 76 -28.18 -12.69 2.62
C GLU A 76 -29.38 -11.80 2.37
N LYS A 77 -29.40 -10.58 2.91
CA LYS A 77 -30.49 -9.62 2.68
C LYS A 77 -30.60 -9.17 1.22
N ALA A 78 -29.48 -9.16 0.51
CA ALA A 78 -29.42 -8.85 -0.92
C ALA A 78 -29.77 -10.05 -1.81
N ASN A 79 -29.93 -11.26 -1.25
CA ASN A 79 -30.01 -12.52 -2.00
C ASN A 79 -28.87 -12.63 -3.05
N GLY A 80 -27.67 -12.16 -2.70
CA GLY A 80 -26.50 -12.14 -3.59
C GLY A 80 -26.58 -11.20 -4.80
N SER A 81 -27.56 -10.28 -4.90
CA SER A 81 -27.73 -9.42 -6.07
C SER A 81 -26.96 -8.09 -5.98
N LEU A 82 -26.16 -7.78 -7.01
CA LEU A 82 -25.51 -6.47 -7.16
C LEU A 82 -26.51 -5.30 -7.22
N THR A 83 -27.73 -5.53 -7.69
CA THR A 83 -28.75 -4.46 -7.79
C THR A 83 -29.11 -3.88 -6.42
N TYR A 84 -28.86 -4.64 -5.35
CA TYR A 84 -29.05 -4.19 -3.97
C TYR A 84 -28.26 -2.91 -3.65
N LEU A 85 -27.05 -2.76 -4.22
CA LEU A 85 -26.15 -1.63 -3.97
C LEU A 85 -26.61 -0.32 -4.65
N PHE A 86 -27.53 -0.37 -5.61
CA PHE A 86 -28.00 0.81 -6.32
C PHE A 86 -29.18 1.52 -5.65
N SER A 87 -29.69 0.97 -4.54
CA SER A 87 -30.77 1.59 -3.76
C SER A 87 -30.21 2.43 -2.61
N PHE A 88 -30.63 3.70 -2.54
CA PHE A 88 -30.21 4.60 -1.47
C PHE A 88 -30.58 4.08 -0.07
N LYS A 89 -31.77 3.47 0.08
CA LYS A 89 -32.21 2.85 1.35
C LYS A 89 -31.27 1.74 1.80
N ASN A 90 -30.78 0.94 0.85
CA ASN A 90 -29.87 -0.16 1.13
C ASN A 90 -28.46 0.33 1.48
N ILE A 91 -27.97 1.37 0.79
CA ILE A 91 -26.70 2.02 1.16
C ILE A 91 -26.78 2.66 2.54
N ALA A 92 -27.89 3.31 2.89
CA ALA A 92 -28.11 3.83 4.24
C ALA A 92 -28.10 2.73 5.30
N PHE A 93 -28.72 1.58 5.02
CA PHE A 93 -28.64 0.40 5.88
C PHE A 93 -27.20 -0.10 6.06
N ILE A 94 -26.43 -0.23 4.99
CA ILE A 94 -25.02 -0.65 5.04
C ILE A 94 -24.18 0.35 5.85
N SER A 95 -24.41 1.66 5.67
CA SER A 95 -23.75 2.71 6.45
C SER A 95 -24.10 2.65 7.94
N SER A 96 -25.36 2.32 8.27
CA SER A 96 -25.79 2.16 9.66
C SER A 96 -25.12 0.96 10.35
N LEU A 97 -24.94 -0.16 9.63
CA LEU A 97 -24.20 -1.33 10.14
C LEU A 97 -22.73 -0.99 10.40
N ALA A 98 -22.15 -0.13 9.57
CA ALA A 98 -20.77 0.32 9.73
C ALA A 98 -20.55 1.30 10.88
N GLY A 99 -21.63 1.78 11.53
CA GLY A 99 -21.55 2.84 12.54
C GLY A 99 -21.10 4.19 11.97
N GLY A 100 -21.25 4.43 10.66
CA GLY A 100 -20.86 5.70 10.04
C GLY A 100 -20.41 5.62 8.58
N THR A 101 -19.46 6.48 8.20
CA THR A 101 -19.00 6.67 6.82
C THR A 101 -18.05 5.58 6.31
N HIS A 102 -17.53 4.73 7.19
CA HIS A 102 -16.50 3.74 6.87
C HIS A 102 -17.05 2.41 6.31
N PHE A 103 -18.11 2.48 5.50
CA PHE A 103 -18.84 1.29 5.06
C PHE A 103 -18.33 0.67 3.76
N GLY A 104 -17.36 1.30 3.08
CA GLY A 104 -16.88 0.86 1.77
C GLY A 104 -16.34 -0.57 1.75
N TYR A 105 -15.79 -1.04 2.87
CA TYR A 105 -15.23 -2.40 2.95
C TYR A 105 -16.29 -3.50 3.06
N TYR A 106 -17.47 -3.20 3.60
CA TYR A 106 -18.57 -4.17 3.58
C TYR A 106 -19.07 -4.43 2.15
N ILE A 107 -19.12 -3.37 1.33
CA ILE A 107 -19.45 -3.46 -0.10
C ILE A 107 -18.37 -4.28 -0.84
N TYR A 108 -17.11 -4.05 -0.52
CA TYR A 108 -16.00 -4.82 -1.09
C TYR A 108 -16.12 -6.33 -0.78
N ASN A 109 -16.36 -6.69 0.48
CA ASN A 109 -16.56 -8.08 0.88
C ASN A 109 -17.78 -8.68 0.19
N PHE A 110 -18.89 -7.96 0.14
CA PHE A 110 -20.10 -8.38 -0.58
C PHE A 110 -19.82 -8.69 -2.06
N ILE A 111 -19.08 -7.81 -2.76
CA ILE A 111 -18.67 -8.05 -4.15
C ILE A 111 -17.77 -9.29 -4.23
N SER A 112 -16.84 -9.47 -3.29
CA SER A 112 -15.99 -10.66 -3.27
C SER A 112 -16.78 -11.96 -3.07
N PHE A 113 -17.87 -11.92 -2.29
CA PHE A 113 -18.76 -13.07 -2.09
C PHE A 113 -19.52 -13.45 -3.36
N ILE A 114 -19.93 -12.46 -4.16
CA ILE A 114 -20.56 -12.71 -5.46
C ILE A 114 -19.59 -13.43 -6.41
N ILE A 115 -18.30 -13.08 -6.38
CA ILE A 115 -17.30 -13.61 -7.32
C ILE A 115 -16.79 -14.99 -6.88
N PHE A 116 -16.49 -15.18 -5.60
CA PHE A 116 -15.79 -16.38 -5.08
C PHE A 116 -16.62 -17.22 -4.09
N GLY A 117 -17.87 -16.84 -3.86
CA GLY A 117 -18.76 -17.45 -2.86
C GLY A 117 -18.63 -16.80 -1.47
N GLN A 118 -19.63 -17.06 -0.62
CA GLN A 118 -19.76 -16.53 0.75
C GLN A 118 -18.78 -17.22 1.70
N ASN A 119 -17.48 -16.97 1.53
CA ASN A 119 -16.40 -17.54 2.33
C ASN A 119 -15.48 -16.44 2.85
N TYR A 120 -14.87 -16.66 4.02
CA TYR A 120 -13.94 -15.69 4.62
C TYR A 120 -12.72 -15.41 3.71
N TYR A 121 -12.24 -16.40 2.96
CA TYR A 121 -11.09 -16.23 2.06
C TYR A 121 -11.38 -15.37 0.83
N SER A 122 -12.65 -15.18 0.46
CA SER A 122 -13.05 -14.50 -0.78
C SER A 122 -12.48 -13.08 -0.91
N PRO A 123 -12.63 -12.19 0.09
CA PRO A 123 -11.99 -10.87 0.04
C PRO A 123 -10.46 -10.92 0.16
N VAL A 124 -9.91 -11.92 0.87
CA VAL A 124 -8.45 -12.08 1.05
C VAL A 124 -7.77 -12.38 -0.29
N ILE A 125 -8.32 -13.31 -1.06
CA ILE A 125 -7.80 -13.65 -2.40
C ILE A 125 -7.83 -12.43 -3.32
N LEU A 126 -8.87 -11.61 -3.23
CA LEU A 126 -8.99 -10.40 -4.02
C LEU A 126 -7.96 -9.32 -3.58
N ASN A 127 -7.63 -9.24 -2.29
CA ASN A 127 -6.53 -8.41 -1.79
C ASN A 127 -5.17 -8.81 -2.42
N ILE A 128 -4.91 -10.11 -2.61
CA ILE A 128 -3.69 -10.58 -3.30
C ILE A 128 -3.63 -10.03 -4.72
N LEU A 129 -4.73 -10.10 -5.47
CA LEU A 129 -4.81 -9.52 -6.82
C LEU A 129 -4.57 -7.99 -6.80
N PHE A 130 -5.19 -7.27 -5.87
CA PHE A 130 -4.96 -5.83 -5.72
C PHE A 130 -3.51 -5.48 -5.40
N SER A 131 -2.80 -6.31 -4.62
CA SER A 131 -1.36 -6.13 -4.38
C SER A 131 -0.54 -6.28 -5.67
N VAL A 132 -0.93 -7.19 -6.58
CA VAL A 132 -0.31 -7.36 -7.91
C VAL A 132 -0.52 -6.11 -8.76
N ILE A 133 -1.76 -5.64 -8.85
CA ILE A 133 -2.10 -4.43 -9.61
C ILE A 133 -1.38 -3.20 -9.04
N THR A 134 -1.30 -3.09 -7.70
CA THR A 134 -0.56 -2.03 -7.01
C THR A 134 0.90 -2.01 -7.45
N GLY A 135 1.59 -3.15 -7.42
CA GLY A 135 2.99 -3.25 -7.87
C GLY A 135 3.18 -2.78 -9.31
N ILE A 136 2.24 -3.11 -10.21
CA ILE A 136 2.27 -2.69 -11.62
C ILE A 136 2.06 -1.18 -11.76
N ILE A 137 1.16 -0.58 -10.99
CA ILE A 137 0.96 0.87 -11.00
C ILE A 137 2.24 1.56 -10.52
N ILE A 138 2.90 1.06 -9.48
CA ILE A 138 4.18 1.62 -9.04
C ILE A 138 5.23 1.45 -10.15
N TYR A 139 5.36 0.26 -10.77
CA TYR A 139 6.26 0.04 -11.91
C TYR A 139 6.07 1.08 -13.01
N LYS A 140 4.83 1.35 -13.42
CA LYS A 140 4.51 2.39 -14.41
C LYS A 140 4.90 3.79 -13.92
N THR A 141 4.65 4.08 -12.65
CA THR A 141 5.00 5.37 -12.03
C THR A 141 6.52 5.59 -12.02
N LEU A 142 7.30 4.55 -11.70
CA LEU A 142 8.76 4.62 -11.70
C LEU A 142 9.33 4.83 -13.11
N LEU A 143 8.74 4.17 -14.12
CA LEU A 143 9.10 4.43 -15.52
C LEU A 143 8.79 5.87 -15.94
N LEU A 144 7.64 6.41 -15.54
CA LEU A 144 7.29 7.82 -15.78
C LEU A 144 8.27 8.78 -15.09
N ALA A 145 8.76 8.41 -13.91
CA ALA A 145 9.81 9.14 -13.20
C ALA A 145 11.23 8.94 -13.81
N LYS A 146 11.34 8.26 -14.96
CA LYS A 146 12.58 8.00 -15.71
C LYS A 146 13.59 7.13 -14.97
N LEU A 147 13.13 6.23 -14.11
CA LEU A 147 14.02 5.22 -13.53
C LEU A 147 14.33 4.14 -14.58
N ASP A 148 15.49 3.52 -14.44
CA ASP A 148 15.93 2.45 -15.35
C ASP A 148 14.92 1.28 -15.34
N LYS A 149 14.63 0.73 -16.53
CA LYS A 149 13.64 -0.34 -16.68
C LYS A 149 14.02 -1.61 -15.91
N LYS A 150 15.31 -1.95 -15.83
CA LYS A 150 15.79 -3.11 -15.06
C LYS A 150 15.53 -2.88 -13.57
N PHE A 151 15.80 -1.69 -13.06
CA PHE A 151 15.43 -1.33 -11.69
C PHE A 151 13.92 -1.42 -11.47
N CYS A 152 13.11 -0.89 -12.39
CA CYS A 152 11.64 -0.95 -12.26
C CYS A 152 11.14 -2.40 -12.20
N ILE A 153 11.67 -3.29 -13.05
CA ILE A 153 11.35 -4.74 -13.00
C ILE A 153 11.81 -5.35 -11.68
N PHE A 154 13.04 -5.05 -11.24
CA PHE A 154 13.55 -5.52 -9.95
C PHE A 154 12.65 -5.08 -8.80
N PHE A 155 12.27 -3.79 -8.75
CA PHE A 155 11.37 -3.26 -7.74
C PHE A 155 9.98 -3.92 -7.80
N LEU A 156 9.42 -4.13 -9.00
CA LEU A 156 8.13 -4.82 -9.15
C LEU A 156 8.17 -6.19 -8.47
N LEU A 157 9.19 -7.00 -8.77
CA LEU A 157 9.36 -8.33 -8.18
C LEU A 157 9.60 -8.23 -6.66
N PHE A 158 10.45 -7.31 -6.23
CA PHE A 158 10.74 -7.07 -4.82
C PHE A 158 9.48 -6.67 -4.04
N PHE A 159 8.67 -5.74 -4.54
CA PHE A 159 7.43 -5.29 -3.89
C PHE A 159 6.42 -6.43 -3.74
N LEU A 160 6.24 -7.25 -4.78
CA LEU A 160 5.27 -8.34 -4.78
C LEU A 160 5.63 -9.47 -3.82
N LEU A 161 6.94 -9.67 -3.61
CA LEU A 161 7.53 -10.64 -2.69
C LEU A 161 7.95 -10.01 -1.36
N HIS A 162 7.67 -8.73 -1.13
CA HIS A 162 8.00 -8.07 0.11
C HIS A 162 7.20 -8.73 1.24
N TRP A 163 7.88 -9.14 2.31
CA TRP A 163 7.30 -9.94 3.40
C TRP A 163 6.05 -9.28 3.99
N ASP A 164 6.08 -7.97 4.26
CA ASP A 164 4.88 -7.27 4.76
C ASP A 164 3.73 -7.31 3.74
N ILE A 165 3.99 -7.18 2.44
CA ILE A 165 2.93 -7.24 1.42
C ILE A 165 2.35 -8.65 1.35
N LEU A 166 3.18 -9.70 1.44
CA LEU A 166 2.71 -11.08 1.49
C LEU A 166 1.84 -11.30 2.74
N SER A 167 2.33 -10.92 3.92
CA SER A 167 1.58 -11.08 5.18
C SER A 167 0.24 -10.35 5.15
N TRP A 168 0.22 -9.07 4.81
CA TRP A 168 -1.02 -8.28 4.87
C TRP A 168 -2.02 -8.58 3.74
N SER A 169 -1.59 -9.21 2.64
CA SER A 169 -2.51 -9.58 1.55
C SER A 169 -3.03 -11.01 1.63
N SER A 170 -2.37 -11.93 2.35
CA SER A 170 -2.66 -13.36 2.27
C SER A 170 -3.36 -13.96 3.49
N PHE A 171 -3.33 -13.31 4.66
CA PHE A 171 -3.83 -13.93 5.90
C PHE A 171 -5.21 -13.41 6.36
N ILE A 172 -5.47 -12.11 6.26
CA ILE A 172 -6.59 -11.47 6.97
C ILE A 172 -7.44 -10.62 6.03
N ASN A 173 -8.75 -10.63 6.27
CA ASN A 173 -9.74 -9.81 5.59
C ASN A 173 -9.71 -8.34 6.06
N LEU A 174 -8.70 -7.57 5.63
CA LEU A 174 -8.56 -6.14 5.95
C LEU A 174 -8.56 -5.21 4.73
N LYS A 175 -9.11 -4.01 4.92
CA LYS A 175 -9.19 -2.95 3.91
C LYS A 175 -7.86 -2.35 3.46
N ASP A 176 -6.78 -2.59 4.20
CA ASP A 176 -5.51 -1.89 4.07
C ASP A 176 -4.83 -2.05 2.71
N ILE A 177 -4.89 -3.25 2.11
CA ILE A 177 -4.31 -3.49 0.78
C ILE A 177 -5.11 -2.80 -0.32
N LEU A 178 -6.44 -2.81 -0.24
CA LEU A 178 -7.30 -2.08 -1.16
C LEU A 178 -7.09 -0.57 -1.06
N VAL A 179 -6.94 -0.04 0.16
CA VAL A 179 -6.63 1.37 0.36
C VAL A 179 -5.25 1.72 -0.19
N LEU A 180 -4.24 0.86 0.03
CA LEU A 180 -2.91 1.03 -0.54
C LEU A 180 -2.96 1.09 -2.09
N PHE A 181 -3.76 0.23 -2.72
CA PHE A 181 -4.00 0.26 -4.15
C PHE A 181 -4.53 1.62 -4.62
N PHE A 182 -5.58 2.15 -3.98
CA PHE A 182 -6.16 3.44 -4.33
C PHE A 182 -5.19 4.60 -4.11
N VAL A 183 -4.43 4.57 -3.00
CA VAL A 183 -3.39 5.58 -2.71
C VAL A 183 -2.34 5.60 -3.81
N VAL A 184 -1.79 4.44 -4.17
CA VAL A 184 -0.77 4.32 -5.23
C VAL A 184 -1.33 4.74 -6.59
N TRP A 185 -2.58 4.41 -6.88
CA TRP A 185 -3.25 4.86 -8.10
C TRP A 185 -3.40 6.38 -8.14
N ALA A 186 -3.81 7.01 -7.03
CA ALA A 186 -3.89 8.46 -6.94
C ALA A 186 -2.51 9.11 -7.14
N LEU A 187 -1.46 8.60 -6.51
CA LEU A 187 -0.09 9.12 -6.68
C LEU A 187 0.38 9.02 -8.15
N ASN A 188 0.09 7.90 -8.82
CA ASN A 188 0.37 7.74 -10.25
C ASN A 188 -0.38 8.79 -11.10
N CYS A 189 -1.67 9.02 -10.83
CA CYS A 189 -2.45 10.04 -11.52
C CYS A 189 -1.86 11.45 -11.30
N MET A 190 -1.45 11.79 -10.08
CA MET A 190 -0.82 13.08 -9.76
C MET A 190 0.48 13.30 -10.54
N ILE A 191 1.33 12.28 -10.63
CA ILE A 191 2.59 12.36 -11.39
C ILE A 191 2.29 12.51 -12.90
N ARG A 192 1.31 11.76 -13.42
CA ARG A 192 0.90 11.82 -14.83
C ARG A 192 0.28 13.16 -15.24
N LEU A 193 -0.25 13.97 -14.31
CA LEU A 193 -0.80 15.30 -14.64
C LEU A 193 0.23 16.25 -15.25
N LYS A 194 1.53 16.00 -15.03
CA LYS A 194 2.62 16.80 -15.62
C LYS A 194 2.97 16.42 -17.05
N GLU A 195 2.65 15.20 -17.44
CA GLU A 195 2.90 14.71 -18.78
C GLU A 195 1.88 15.30 -19.77
N LYS A 196 2.24 15.31 -21.06
CA LYS A 196 1.28 15.64 -22.12
C LYS A 196 0.26 14.49 -22.24
N GLY A 197 -1.02 14.78 -22.03
CA GLY A 197 -2.08 13.77 -22.08
C GLY A 197 -3.45 14.32 -21.68
N ASN A 198 -4.45 13.43 -21.60
CA ASN A 198 -5.82 13.79 -21.21
C ASN A 198 -5.89 14.09 -19.71
N ARG A 199 -5.65 15.36 -19.34
CA ARG A 199 -5.71 15.84 -17.95
C ARG A 199 -7.09 15.70 -17.32
N LEU A 200 -8.14 15.92 -18.10
CA LEU A 200 -9.52 15.78 -17.62
C LEU A 200 -9.78 14.36 -17.12
N PHE A 201 -9.38 13.35 -17.92
CA PHE A 201 -9.49 11.96 -17.50
C PHE A 201 -8.73 11.67 -16.20
N LEU A 202 -7.51 12.19 -16.04
CA LEU A 202 -6.74 12.01 -14.80
C LEU A 202 -7.39 12.68 -13.59
N ILE A 203 -7.96 13.87 -13.76
CA ILE A 203 -8.70 14.58 -12.70
C ILE A 203 -9.96 13.80 -12.32
N LEU A 204 -10.74 13.32 -13.30
CA LEU A 204 -11.91 12.48 -13.05
C LEU A 204 -11.54 11.19 -12.30
N ASN A 205 -10.42 10.56 -12.65
CA ASN A 205 -9.91 9.41 -11.88
C ASN A 205 -9.53 9.80 -10.45
N LEU A 206 -8.86 10.94 -10.23
CA LEU A 206 -8.53 11.41 -8.88
C LEU A 206 -9.78 11.69 -8.05
N LEU A 207 -10.82 12.29 -8.65
CA LEU A 207 -12.11 12.53 -7.99
C LEU A 207 -12.79 11.21 -7.63
N LEU A 208 -12.83 10.25 -8.57
CA LEU A 208 -13.39 8.92 -8.31
C LEU A 208 -12.66 8.21 -7.17
N ILE A 209 -11.32 8.17 -7.22
CA ILE A 209 -10.49 7.58 -6.16
C ILE A 209 -10.71 8.28 -4.83
N GLY A 210 -10.77 9.62 -4.83
CA GLY A 210 -11.05 10.42 -3.64
C GLY A 210 -12.40 10.06 -3.02
N THR A 211 -13.47 10.02 -3.83
CA THR A 211 -14.80 9.62 -3.39
C THR A 211 -14.81 8.22 -2.80
N VAL A 212 -14.16 7.25 -3.45
CA VAL A 212 -14.05 5.89 -2.91
C VAL A 212 -13.31 5.89 -1.57
N LEU A 213 -12.18 6.59 -1.47
CA LEU A 213 -11.40 6.68 -0.24
C LEU A 213 -12.15 7.36 0.92
N LEU A 214 -13.11 8.25 0.66
CA LEU A 214 -13.99 8.80 1.72
C LEU A 214 -14.73 7.68 2.46
N PHE A 215 -15.14 6.62 1.77
CA PHE A 215 -15.86 5.49 2.35
C PHE A 215 -14.95 4.44 3.02
N PHE A 216 -13.64 4.50 2.81
CA PHE A 216 -12.67 3.61 3.44
C PHE A 216 -11.91 4.30 4.57
N ARG A 217 -11.25 5.42 4.25
CA ARG A 217 -10.38 6.22 5.13
C ARG A 217 -10.39 7.69 4.65
N PHE A 218 -11.36 8.47 5.13
CA PHE A 218 -11.59 9.84 4.67
C PHE A 218 -10.35 10.75 4.75
N TYR A 219 -9.55 10.65 5.81
CA TYR A 219 -8.37 11.50 6.01
C TYR A 219 -7.30 11.32 4.92
N LEU A 220 -7.25 10.17 4.22
CA LEU A 220 -6.30 9.94 3.14
C LEU A 220 -6.57 10.84 1.93
N VAL A 221 -7.82 11.18 1.66
CA VAL A 221 -8.19 12.09 0.57
C VAL A 221 -7.53 13.44 0.77
N TYR A 222 -7.53 13.92 2.00
CA TYR A 222 -6.91 15.18 2.38
C TYR A 222 -5.39 15.15 2.23
N PHE A 223 -4.73 14.08 2.70
CA PHE A 223 -3.28 13.94 2.56
C PHE A 223 -2.86 13.82 1.09
N LEU A 224 -3.68 13.16 0.27
CA LEU A 224 -3.49 13.10 -1.18
C LEU A 224 -3.62 14.49 -1.82
N ILE A 225 -4.63 15.28 -1.46
CA ILE A 225 -4.79 16.65 -1.94
C ILE A 225 -3.56 17.49 -1.59
N VAL A 226 -3.11 17.47 -0.33
CA VAL A 226 -1.92 18.22 0.12
C VAL A 226 -0.69 17.78 -0.65
N SER A 227 -0.45 16.48 -0.75
CA SER A 227 0.68 15.91 -1.50
C SER A 227 0.68 16.36 -2.96
N GLY A 228 -0.48 16.31 -3.62
CA GLY A 228 -0.66 16.77 -5.01
C GLY A 228 -0.45 18.28 -5.17
N VAL A 229 -1.04 19.10 -4.30
CA VAL A 229 -0.91 20.57 -4.36
C VAL A 229 0.54 20.99 -4.14
N VAL A 230 1.18 20.49 -3.07
CA VAL A 230 2.60 20.76 -2.78
C VAL A 230 3.46 20.33 -3.97
N TYR A 231 3.17 19.18 -4.58
CA TYR A 231 3.85 18.72 -5.79
C TYR A 231 3.74 19.64 -6.99
N MET A 232 2.55 20.14 -7.26
CA MET A 232 2.32 21.05 -8.38
C MET A 232 2.99 22.41 -8.14
N VAL A 233 2.84 22.98 -6.94
CA VAL A 233 3.43 24.27 -6.56
C VAL A 233 4.96 24.21 -6.61
N ILE A 234 5.59 23.25 -5.93
CA ILE A 234 7.06 23.16 -5.89
C ILE A 234 7.67 23.00 -7.27
N THR A 235 7.03 22.22 -8.15
CA THR A 235 7.58 22.03 -9.50
C THR A 235 7.39 23.21 -10.43
N GLN A 236 6.41 24.07 -10.18
CA GLN A 236 6.39 25.40 -10.80
C GLN A 236 7.54 26.26 -10.27
N MET A 237 7.84 26.18 -8.98
CA MET A 237 8.90 26.97 -8.33
C MET A 237 10.32 26.54 -8.73
N TYR A 238 10.52 25.32 -9.23
CA TYR A 238 11.79 24.92 -9.86
C TYR A 238 12.11 25.72 -11.14
N LYS A 239 11.15 26.47 -11.70
CA LYS A 239 11.38 27.39 -12.82
C LYS A 239 11.93 28.75 -12.40
N VAL A 240 11.96 29.06 -11.10
CA VAL A 240 12.49 30.32 -10.57
C VAL A 240 14.01 30.36 -10.78
N LYS A 241 14.50 31.37 -11.51
CA LYS A 241 15.91 31.49 -11.91
C LYS A 241 16.87 31.67 -10.73
N SER A 242 16.46 32.39 -9.69
CA SER A 242 17.32 32.63 -8.53
C SER A 242 17.38 31.41 -7.62
N ARG A 243 18.61 30.92 -7.38
CA ARG A 243 18.87 29.73 -6.58
C ARG A 243 18.39 29.89 -5.14
N TRP A 244 18.69 31.01 -4.50
CA TRP A 244 18.39 31.24 -3.09
C TRP A 244 16.90 31.47 -2.84
N THR A 245 16.25 32.32 -3.65
CA THR A 245 14.80 32.52 -3.52
C THR A 245 14.04 31.22 -3.81
N GLY A 246 14.47 30.47 -4.82
CA GLY A 246 13.91 29.15 -5.10
C GLY A 246 14.06 28.17 -3.92
N VAL A 247 15.23 28.12 -3.26
CA VAL A 247 15.44 27.27 -2.08
C VAL A 247 14.54 27.71 -0.93
N VAL A 248 14.56 28.99 -0.57
CA VAL A 248 13.76 29.53 0.55
C VAL A 248 12.27 29.26 0.34
N MET A 249 11.74 29.58 -0.84
CA MET A 249 10.32 29.39 -1.10
C MET A 249 9.96 27.89 -1.11
N ARG A 250 10.81 27.00 -1.67
CA ARG A 250 10.54 25.56 -1.66
C ARG A 250 10.54 24.99 -0.25
N SER A 251 11.50 25.38 0.59
CA SER A 251 11.53 24.98 2.00
C SER A 251 10.29 25.48 2.74
N LEU A 252 9.88 26.72 2.47
CA LEU A 252 8.67 27.30 3.06
C LEU A 252 7.42 26.51 2.66
N VAL A 253 7.25 26.18 1.37
CA VAL A 253 6.11 25.39 0.91
C VAL A 253 6.12 23.96 1.47
N LEU A 254 7.30 23.32 1.56
CA LEU A 254 7.44 21.97 2.11
C LEU A 254 7.10 21.88 3.60
N ILE A 255 7.28 22.96 4.36
CA ILE A 255 7.03 22.98 5.80
C ILE A 255 5.68 23.61 6.11
N VAL A 256 5.43 24.83 5.63
CA VAL A 256 4.26 25.63 6.00
C VAL A 256 2.98 24.97 5.50
N MET A 257 2.91 24.49 4.25
CA MET A 257 1.65 23.94 3.74
C MET A 257 1.23 22.65 4.47
N PRO A 258 2.11 21.64 4.67
CA PRO A 258 1.75 20.46 5.46
C PRO A 258 1.38 20.79 6.91
N VAL A 259 2.13 21.69 7.56
CA VAL A 259 1.88 22.07 8.96
C VAL A 259 0.57 22.86 9.09
N SER A 260 0.36 23.89 8.27
CA SER A 260 -0.89 24.67 8.29
C SER A 260 -2.08 23.77 8.00
N PHE A 261 -1.94 22.86 7.03
CA PHE A 261 -2.98 21.90 6.72
C PHE A 261 -3.27 20.99 7.91
N TYR A 262 -2.25 20.44 8.56
CA TYR A 262 -2.39 19.57 9.71
C TYR A 262 -3.13 20.26 10.87
N LEU A 263 -2.81 21.53 11.14
CA LEU A 263 -3.49 22.32 12.16
C LEU A 263 -4.97 22.57 11.83
N VAL A 264 -5.27 22.92 10.56
CA VAL A 264 -6.66 23.08 10.09
C VAL A 264 -7.40 21.75 10.17
N PHE A 265 -6.76 20.66 9.76
CA PHE A 265 -7.33 19.32 9.78
C PHE A 265 -7.70 18.89 11.20
N ILE A 266 -6.79 19.05 12.18
CA ILE A 266 -7.11 18.77 13.58
C ILE A 266 -8.30 19.59 14.06
N LYS A 267 -8.35 20.88 13.71
CA LYS A 267 -9.43 21.77 14.14
C LYS A 267 -10.77 21.38 13.53
N VAL A 268 -10.81 21.03 12.24
CA VAL A 268 -12.04 20.66 11.53
C VAL A 268 -12.56 19.29 11.98
N PHE A 269 -11.65 18.35 12.27
CA PHE A 269 -11.99 16.98 12.64
C PHE A 269 -11.83 16.69 14.12
N SER A 270 -11.80 17.71 14.98
CA SER A 270 -11.47 17.54 16.41
C SER A 270 -12.41 16.56 17.12
N ALA A 271 -13.71 16.58 16.78
CA ALA A 271 -14.69 15.64 17.33
C ALA A 271 -14.38 14.19 16.92
N SER A 272 -14.20 13.93 15.62
CA SER A 272 -13.86 12.60 15.11
C SER A 272 -12.48 12.12 15.57
N LEU A 273 -11.53 13.03 15.78
CA LEU A 273 -10.18 12.70 16.27
C LEU A 273 -10.18 12.43 17.77
N ALA A 274 -11.06 13.06 18.55
CA ALA A 274 -11.19 12.79 19.98
C ALA A 274 -11.63 11.34 20.26
N GLU A 275 -12.42 10.75 19.35
CA GLU A 275 -12.83 9.34 19.42
C GLU A 275 -11.67 8.36 19.17
N ILE A 276 -10.62 8.78 18.46
CA ILE A 276 -9.46 7.93 18.11
C ILE A 276 -8.49 7.76 19.30
N GLY A 277 -8.57 8.63 20.31
CA GLY A 277 -7.76 8.56 21.52
C GLY A 277 -6.85 9.77 21.74
N GLY A 278 -6.15 9.75 22.88
CA GLY A 278 -5.31 10.87 23.32
C GLY A 278 -4.11 11.12 22.41
N ALA A 279 -3.80 12.41 22.21
CA ALA A 279 -2.60 12.82 21.50
C ALA A 279 -1.35 12.42 22.32
N THR A 280 -0.42 11.73 21.68
CA THR A 280 0.89 11.41 22.25
C THR A 280 1.93 12.44 21.82
N ASN A 281 3.12 12.41 22.42
CA ASN A 281 4.24 13.18 21.91
C ASN A 281 4.57 12.73 20.47
N VAL A 282 4.36 13.63 19.51
CA VAL A 282 4.44 13.38 18.07
C VAL A 282 5.83 12.88 17.66
N VAL A 283 6.90 13.37 18.29
CA VAL A 283 8.28 12.95 17.97
C VAL A 283 8.51 11.51 18.40
N SER A 284 8.16 11.16 19.64
CA SER A 284 8.30 9.78 20.11
C SER A 284 7.37 8.82 19.34
N GLY A 285 6.16 9.26 19.02
CA GLY A 285 5.20 8.46 18.27
C GLY A 285 5.61 8.26 16.80
N PHE A 286 6.21 9.26 16.16
CA PHE A 286 6.78 9.15 14.82
C PHE A 286 7.91 8.11 14.79
N ILE A 287 8.85 8.16 15.75
CA ILE A 287 9.94 7.20 15.86
C ILE A 287 9.38 5.80 16.10
N ARG A 288 8.45 5.66 17.05
CA ARG A 288 7.79 4.39 17.36
C ARG A 288 7.10 3.81 16.13
N PHE A 289 6.32 4.62 15.41
CA PHE A 289 5.56 4.17 14.24
C PHE A 289 6.44 3.63 13.10
N ILE A 290 7.60 4.26 12.84
CA ILE A 290 8.57 3.77 11.84
C ILE A 290 9.19 2.44 12.26
N LEU A 291 9.43 2.27 13.56
CA LEU A 291 10.06 1.09 14.14
C LEU A 291 9.07 -0.08 14.38
N THR A 292 7.77 0.19 14.41
CA THR A 292 6.72 -0.84 14.50
C THR A 292 6.65 -1.69 13.21
N PRO A 293 6.43 -3.02 13.28
CA PRO A 293 6.34 -3.84 14.48
C PRO A 293 7.71 -4.10 15.12
N LEU A 294 7.77 -4.02 16.44
CA LEU A 294 8.92 -4.46 17.23
C LEU A 294 8.98 -5.99 17.21
N PRO A 295 10.12 -6.60 16.85
CA PRO A 295 10.27 -8.03 16.95
C PRO A 295 10.12 -8.45 18.41
N PHE A 296 9.59 -9.65 18.64
CA PHE A 296 9.36 -10.23 19.98
C PHE A 296 8.32 -9.54 20.87
N SER A 297 7.76 -8.39 20.46
CA SER A 297 6.67 -7.69 21.17
C SER A 297 5.36 -7.74 20.38
N ILE A 298 5.17 -8.80 19.59
CA ILE A 298 4.01 -8.97 18.73
C ILE A 298 2.93 -9.68 19.53
N GLU A 299 1.75 -9.07 19.59
CA GLU A 299 0.57 -9.69 20.18
C GLU A 299 0.18 -10.97 19.42
N GLU A 300 -0.45 -11.91 20.11
CA GLU A 300 -0.82 -13.21 19.53
C GLU A 300 -1.65 -13.07 18.24
N ASN A 301 -2.59 -12.13 18.23
CA ASN A 301 -3.45 -11.77 17.10
C ASN A 301 -2.65 -11.28 15.88
N TYR A 302 -1.42 -10.80 16.07
CA TYR A 302 -0.52 -10.35 15.02
C TYR A 302 0.63 -11.33 14.74
N SER A 303 0.57 -12.58 15.23
CA SER A 303 1.64 -13.57 15.13
C SER A 303 2.12 -13.84 13.69
N PHE A 304 1.26 -13.69 12.67
CA PHE A 304 1.65 -13.76 11.25
C PHE A 304 2.66 -12.69 10.79
N LEU A 305 2.86 -11.64 11.60
CA LEU A 305 3.85 -10.59 11.36
C LEU A 305 5.22 -10.91 11.94
N PHE A 306 5.40 -12.04 12.64
CA PHE A 306 6.66 -12.36 13.31
C PHE A 306 7.87 -12.31 12.37
N ILE A 307 7.84 -13.09 11.28
CA ILE A 307 8.91 -13.09 10.28
C ILE A 307 9.02 -11.71 9.62
N SER A 308 7.89 -11.09 9.34
CA SER A 308 7.79 -9.75 8.74
C SER A 308 8.53 -8.69 9.57
N SER A 309 8.37 -8.74 10.90
CA SER A 309 8.99 -7.81 11.84
C SER A 309 10.51 -7.96 11.90
N LEU A 310 11.02 -9.20 11.91
CA LEU A 310 12.45 -9.49 11.93
C LEU A 310 13.11 -8.95 10.65
N LEU A 311 12.53 -9.27 9.49
CA LEU A 311 13.03 -8.81 8.20
C LEU A 311 12.95 -7.28 8.06
N HIS A 312 11.88 -6.65 8.55
CA HIS A 312 11.79 -5.19 8.59
C HIS A 312 12.97 -4.57 9.35
N TRP A 313 13.24 -5.06 10.55
CA TRP A 313 14.32 -4.54 11.39
C TRP A 313 15.70 -4.76 10.77
N MET A 314 15.95 -5.95 10.21
CA MET A 314 17.17 -6.25 9.46
C MET A 314 17.36 -5.29 8.27
N MET A 315 16.27 -4.77 7.72
CA MET A 315 16.27 -3.90 6.53
C MET A 315 16.26 -2.41 6.86
N LEU A 316 16.28 -2.00 8.13
CA LEU A 316 16.37 -0.60 8.53
C LEU A 316 17.59 0.14 7.93
N PRO A 317 18.81 -0.41 7.90
CA PRO A 317 19.94 0.26 7.26
C PRO A 317 19.69 0.55 5.76
N PHE A 318 19.03 -0.38 5.07
CA PHE A 318 18.65 -0.23 3.66
C PHE A 318 17.55 0.82 3.47
N ILE A 319 16.60 0.94 4.41
CA ILE A 319 15.60 2.02 4.40
C ILE A 319 16.30 3.38 4.53
N ILE A 320 17.24 3.53 5.47
CA ILE A 320 17.95 4.79 5.70
C ILE A 320 18.78 5.18 4.46
N TYR A 321 19.64 4.29 3.99
CA TYR A 321 20.47 4.57 2.81
C TYR A 321 19.64 4.75 1.54
N GLY A 322 18.59 3.94 1.36
CA GLY A 322 17.64 4.05 0.27
C GLY A 322 16.87 5.37 0.26
N THR A 323 16.48 5.85 1.44
CA THR A 323 15.84 7.18 1.59
C THR A 323 16.80 8.28 1.18
N TYR A 324 18.06 8.22 1.61
CA TYR A 324 19.10 9.15 1.16
C TYR A 324 19.25 9.15 -0.37
N LEU A 325 19.37 7.97 -1.00
CA LEU A 325 19.45 7.85 -2.46
C LEU A 325 18.21 8.40 -3.16
N PHE A 326 17.02 8.11 -2.62
CA PHE A 326 15.76 8.62 -3.14
C PHE A 326 15.73 10.14 -3.11
N LEU A 327 16.03 10.75 -1.96
CA LEU A 327 16.01 12.20 -1.78
C LEU A 327 17.04 12.89 -2.70
N LYS A 328 18.20 12.26 -2.92
CA LYS A 328 19.25 12.79 -3.78
C LYS A 328 18.90 12.70 -5.27
N ARG A 329 18.33 11.59 -5.73
CA ARG A 329 18.21 11.27 -7.17
C ARG A 329 16.80 11.47 -7.74
N TYR A 330 15.76 11.20 -6.94
CA TYR A 330 14.40 11.03 -7.45
C TYR A 330 13.36 11.93 -6.76
N PHE A 331 13.77 12.74 -5.77
CA PHE A 331 12.88 13.55 -4.97
C PHE A 331 11.90 14.37 -5.81
N ILE A 332 12.37 15.06 -6.86
CA ILE A 332 11.50 15.93 -7.66
C ILE A 332 10.47 15.11 -8.45
N SER A 333 10.86 13.99 -9.03
CA SER A 333 9.98 13.18 -9.88
C SER A 333 8.93 12.44 -9.06
N LEU A 334 9.32 11.94 -7.89
CA LEU A 334 8.50 11.09 -7.02
C LEU A 334 8.12 11.78 -5.70
N MET A 335 8.21 13.11 -5.63
CA MET A 335 7.94 13.88 -4.41
C MET A 335 6.61 13.55 -3.70
N PRO A 336 5.49 13.30 -4.42
CA PRO A 336 4.23 12.96 -3.77
C PRO A 336 4.31 11.74 -2.87
N PHE A 337 5.19 10.78 -3.20
CA PHE A 337 5.40 9.57 -2.41
C PHE A 337 5.95 9.90 -1.03
N VAL A 338 6.97 10.77 -0.97
CA VAL A 338 7.62 11.19 0.29
C VAL A 338 6.71 12.09 1.11
N ILE A 339 6.06 13.07 0.48
CA ILE A 339 5.18 13.99 1.21
C ILE A 339 4.04 13.21 1.86
N LEU A 340 3.41 12.29 1.12
CA LEU A 340 2.35 11.44 1.69
C LEU A 340 2.88 10.54 2.80
N ALA A 341 4.05 9.92 2.62
CA ALA A 341 4.66 9.07 3.65
C ALA A 341 4.94 9.86 4.93
N LEU A 342 5.48 11.08 4.83
CA LEU A 342 5.73 11.96 5.96
C LEU A 342 4.43 12.38 6.67
N LEU A 343 3.41 12.79 5.90
CA LEU A 343 2.09 13.14 6.46
C LEU A 343 1.49 11.97 7.22
N LEU A 344 1.58 10.75 6.68
CA LEU A 344 1.10 9.53 7.34
C LEU A 344 1.90 9.22 8.61
N CYS A 345 3.23 9.33 8.58
CA CYS A 345 4.06 9.10 9.77
C CYS A 345 3.77 10.12 10.88
N VAL A 346 3.58 11.39 10.54
CA VAL A 346 3.20 12.42 11.52
C VAL A 346 1.81 12.15 12.06
N PHE A 347 0.82 11.91 11.18
CA PHE A 347 -0.55 11.66 11.59
C PHE A 347 -0.66 10.44 12.51
N TYR A 348 -0.14 9.28 12.09
CA TYR A 348 -0.20 8.06 12.90
C TYR A 348 0.71 8.12 14.12
N GLY A 349 1.82 8.86 14.06
CA GLY A 349 2.68 9.14 15.22
C GLY A 349 1.98 9.99 16.28
N SER A 350 1.00 10.81 15.92
CA SER A 350 0.31 11.68 16.88
C SER A 350 -0.71 10.96 17.76
N PHE A 351 -1.24 9.80 17.35
CA PHE A 351 -2.31 9.09 18.07
C PHE A 351 -1.83 7.71 18.51
N GLY A 352 -1.85 7.44 19.82
CA GLY A 352 -1.34 6.18 20.40
C GLY A 352 -1.96 4.93 19.77
N GLU A 353 -3.27 4.93 19.59
CA GLU A 353 -4.04 3.81 19.01
C GLU A 353 -3.69 3.53 17.54
N LEU A 354 -3.18 4.54 16.81
CA LEU A 354 -2.84 4.40 15.39
C LEU A 354 -1.37 4.00 15.15
N GLN A 355 -0.57 3.86 16.21
CA GLN A 355 0.86 3.49 16.10
C GLN A 355 1.08 1.98 15.86
N GLY A 356 -0.01 1.22 15.69
CA GLY A 356 0.02 -0.22 15.42
C GLY A 356 0.55 -0.60 14.03
N PRO A 357 0.99 -1.85 13.83
CA PRO A 357 1.63 -2.31 12.60
C PRO A 357 0.71 -2.26 11.38
N ARG A 358 -0.60 -2.33 11.58
CA ARG A 358 -1.60 -2.24 10.51
C ARG A 358 -1.53 -0.94 9.73
N HIS A 359 -1.41 0.20 10.42
CA HIS A 359 -1.41 1.51 9.77
C HIS A 359 -0.19 1.73 8.86
N ARG A 360 0.88 0.97 9.11
CA ARG A 360 2.10 1.00 8.33
C ARG A 360 1.97 0.36 6.95
N VAL A 361 0.94 -0.46 6.69
CA VAL A 361 0.66 -1.02 5.35
C VAL A 361 0.63 0.06 4.27
N LEU A 362 0.10 1.24 4.62
CA LEU A 362 0.01 2.38 3.73
C LEU A 362 1.36 3.02 3.40
N LEU A 363 2.42 2.73 4.15
CA LEU A 363 3.78 3.18 3.87
C LEU A 363 4.58 2.18 3.03
N LEU A 364 4.06 0.96 2.80
CA LEU A 364 4.83 -0.11 2.17
C LEU A 364 5.27 0.24 0.75
N TYR A 365 4.53 1.08 0.02
CA TYR A 365 4.96 1.55 -1.30
C TYR A 365 6.30 2.32 -1.24
N PHE A 366 6.53 3.09 -0.17
CA PHE A 366 7.73 3.92 0.00
C PHE A 366 8.84 3.16 0.71
N VAL A 367 8.50 2.41 1.77
CA VAL A 367 9.47 1.59 2.51
C VAL A 367 10.11 0.56 1.59
N SER A 368 9.31 -0.20 0.83
CA SER A 368 9.86 -1.18 -0.10
C SER A 368 10.68 -0.54 -1.23
N LEU A 369 10.30 0.67 -1.69
CA LEU A 369 11.03 1.37 -2.74
C LEU A 369 12.42 1.80 -2.26
N THR A 370 12.51 2.34 -1.06
CA THR A 370 13.80 2.75 -0.48
C THR A 370 14.70 1.54 -0.22
N GLN A 371 14.16 0.45 0.34
CA GLN A 371 14.90 -0.80 0.49
C GLN A 371 15.41 -1.34 -0.84
N ALA A 372 14.54 -1.41 -1.87
CA ALA A 372 14.91 -1.90 -3.19
C ALA A 372 15.99 -1.04 -3.85
N LEU A 373 15.89 0.31 -3.75
CA LEU A 373 16.90 1.23 -4.26
C LEU A 373 18.27 0.96 -3.62
N SER A 374 18.30 0.79 -2.30
CA SER A 374 19.52 0.50 -1.54
C SER A 374 20.13 -0.84 -1.94
N ILE A 375 19.32 -1.92 -1.99
CA ILE A 375 19.78 -3.25 -2.39
C ILE A 375 20.32 -3.23 -3.82
N TYR A 376 19.59 -2.60 -4.74
CA TYR A 376 19.97 -2.57 -6.15
C TYR A 376 21.30 -1.84 -6.37
N GLU A 377 21.50 -0.70 -5.71
CA GLU A 377 22.77 0.04 -5.76
C GLU A 377 23.93 -0.82 -5.22
N PHE A 378 23.71 -1.51 -4.10
CA PHE A 378 24.70 -2.41 -3.51
C PHE A 378 25.09 -3.55 -4.46
N LEU A 379 24.12 -4.17 -5.13
CA LEU A 379 24.36 -5.21 -6.13
C LEU A 379 25.16 -4.69 -7.35
N ILE A 380 24.93 -3.44 -7.77
CA ILE A 380 25.72 -2.82 -8.83
C ILE A 380 27.18 -2.61 -8.37
N LEU A 381 27.40 -2.14 -7.14
CA LEU A 381 28.75 -1.96 -6.62
C LEU A 381 29.52 -3.27 -6.53
N LEU A 382 28.86 -4.34 -6.07
CA LEU A 382 29.45 -5.69 -6.02
C LEU A 382 29.76 -6.27 -7.42
N SER A 383 28.97 -5.96 -8.44
CA SER A 383 29.27 -6.45 -9.79
C SER A 383 30.46 -5.72 -10.42
N LYS A 384 30.59 -4.40 -10.17
CA LYS A 384 31.73 -3.60 -10.62
C LYS A 384 33.06 -4.00 -9.96
N SER A 385 33.05 -4.30 -8.65
CA SER A 385 34.27 -4.73 -7.96
C SER A 385 34.80 -6.06 -8.53
N LYS A 386 33.90 -7.01 -8.85
CA LYS A 386 34.28 -8.28 -9.50
C LYS A 386 34.88 -8.08 -10.89
N GLN A 387 34.33 -7.16 -11.68
CA GLN A 387 34.88 -6.85 -13.01
C GLN A 387 36.29 -6.27 -12.91
N LYS A 388 36.53 -5.36 -11.95
CA LYS A 388 37.85 -4.76 -11.73
C LYS A 388 38.91 -5.81 -11.35
N ILE A 389 38.58 -6.71 -10.42
CA ILE A 389 39.49 -7.80 -10.01
C ILE A 389 39.80 -8.75 -11.16
N CYS A 390 38.81 -9.07 -12.01
CA CYS A 390 39.02 -9.93 -13.18
C CYS A 390 39.99 -9.32 -14.20
N VAL A 391 39.86 -8.01 -14.48
CA VAL A 391 40.76 -7.29 -15.39
C VAL A 391 42.18 -7.24 -14.83
N GLU A 392 42.34 -6.90 -13.55
CA GLU A 392 43.67 -6.86 -12.90
C GLU A 392 44.34 -8.24 -12.88
N SER A 393 43.57 -9.34 -12.74
CA SER A 393 44.13 -10.70 -12.79
C SER A 393 44.56 -11.15 -14.18
N LEU A 394 43.95 -10.60 -15.24
CA LEU A 394 44.32 -10.88 -16.63
C LEU A 394 45.53 -10.06 -17.07
N GLU A 395 45.75 -8.87 -16.49
CA GLU A 395 46.94 -8.05 -16.77
C GLU A 395 48.20 -8.57 -16.07
N GLN A 396 48.06 -9.43 -15.05
CA GLN A 396 49.17 -10.05 -14.33
C GLN A 396 49.62 -11.40 -14.91
N GLN A 397 48.89 -11.94 -15.88
CA GLN A 397 49.23 -13.16 -16.64
C GLN A 397 49.85 -12.79 -17.97
#